data_AF-A0A3A4VMB1-F1
#
_entry.id   AF-A0A3A4VMB1-F1
#
_cell.length_a   1.000
_cell.length_b   1.000
_cell.length_c   1.000
_cell.angle_alpha   90.00
_cell.angle_beta   90.00
_cell.angle_gamma   90.00
#
_symmetry.space_group_name_H-M   'P 1'
#
loop_
_entity.id
_entity.type
_entity.pdbx_description
1 polymer ?
#
loop_
_entity_poly.entity_id
_entity_poly.type
_entity_poly.pdbx_seq_one_letter_code
_entity_poly.pdbx_strand_id
1 'polypeptide(L)'
;MIFSKLIEAKKNISRNLPGTKQSSLYRLLGSKSFWSASERILLFIKRSYQSLRFFQDDRLVSRGLFFLCGVSLVALTIAGVKFQEKSSLNLSTIIPLPKTLSSLSSPSHNLAVMSTYKGLPVGKLEVFNVKNALATVIYIPQYHKNPGTTADDPKNDSAQKAQGEIYQILNFLTKQPDIDFIMEEGDLYGKVGVEKVMTLADKIQKRNDLVSLTAKLEKSFSQESLDNGLENSLISKLKDEQKKIDREIILSGAPLKLKAEGKEITLYGSENPQTLEESKVLVKDYLYLQDRLSQVNNPSTGVNVMGLSASDKTSNLGNSGMGSDYKALLSLLGQNNGGNGINRDFSSLESLAFSHNNKDLASLLQKTESAYNNLENVNSASSVLTQTTSASSGSSRSDNPYASINDKAQLEEKLKQDETQINSLIVDRRNKETAQNMADVLKQEKKPIGILQFGAGHEEGLVKELNKQGLSVIVITPNEAVARAKVS
;
A
#
# COMPACT_ATOMS: atom_id res chain seq x y z
N MET A 1 -18.01 -4.52 -31.56
CA MET A 1 -17.61 -3.20 -32.11
C MET A 1 -16.50 -3.31 -33.15
N ILE A 2 -15.32 -3.86 -32.83
CA ILE A 2 -14.17 -3.98 -33.77
C ILE A 2 -14.54 -4.75 -35.05
N PHE A 3 -15.30 -5.85 -34.91
CA PHE A 3 -15.75 -6.68 -36.04
C PHE A 3 -16.65 -5.91 -37.02
N SER A 4 -17.59 -5.10 -36.51
CA SER A 4 -18.45 -4.24 -37.35
C SER A 4 -17.63 -3.18 -38.09
N LYS A 5 -16.65 -2.55 -37.42
CA LYS A 5 -15.77 -1.55 -38.04
C LYS A 5 -14.87 -2.13 -39.15
N LEU A 6 -14.42 -3.38 -39.02
CA LEU A 6 -13.64 -4.07 -40.06
C LEU A 6 -14.50 -4.44 -41.28
N ILE A 7 -15.72 -4.90 -41.05
CA ILE A 7 -16.69 -5.19 -42.13
C ILE A 7 -17.09 -3.90 -42.86
N GLU A 8 -17.27 -2.81 -42.12
CA GLU A 8 -17.58 -1.49 -42.65
C GLU A 8 -16.41 -0.92 -43.47
N ALA A 9 -15.17 -1.07 -42.99
CA ALA A 9 -13.97 -0.74 -43.76
C ALA A 9 -13.87 -1.54 -45.07
N LYS A 10 -14.17 -2.84 -45.05
CA LYS A 10 -14.21 -3.69 -46.25
C LYS A 10 -15.25 -3.18 -47.27
N LYS A 11 -16.45 -2.83 -46.80
CA LYS A 11 -17.54 -2.30 -47.63
C LYS A 11 -17.23 -0.91 -48.18
N ASN A 12 -16.54 -0.06 -47.42
CA ASN A 12 -16.16 1.28 -47.86
C ASN A 12 -15.04 1.25 -48.90
N ILE A 13 -14.07 0.34 -48.75
CA ILE A 13 -13.02 0.11 -49.76
C ILE A 13 -13.61 -0.44 -51.06
N SER A 14 -14.65 -1.29 -50.99
CA SER A 14 -15.27 -1.86 -52.20
C SER A 14 -16.22 -0.90 -52.95
N ARG A 15 -16.74 0.14 -52.28
CA ARG A 15 -17.76 1.05 -52.84
C ARG A 15 -17.19 2.33 -53.47
N ASN A 16 -16.00 2.77 -53.08
CA ASN A 16 -15.52 4.13 -53.37
C ASN A 16 -14.32 4.23 -54.32
N LEU A 17 -14.19 3.38 -55.36
CA LEU A 17 -13.07 3.55 -56.30
C LEU A 17 -13.41 3.44 -57.80
N PRO A 18 -13.24 4.55 -58.56
CA PRO A 18 -13.15 4.56 -60.01
C PRO A 18 -11.78 4.03 -60.50
N GLY A 19 -11.74 3.62 -61.77
CA GLY A 19 -10.62 2.94 -62.40
C GLY A 19 -9.32 3.76 -62.48
N THR A 20 -8.23 3.00 -62.53
CA THR A 20 -6.87 3.38 -62.96
C THR A 20 -6.01 4.23 -62.01
N LYS A 21 -5.56 3.60 -60.91
CA LYS A 21 -4.15 3.60 -60.40
C LYS A 21 -4.08 2.76 -59.11
N GLN A 22 -3.88 1.45 -59.27
CA GLN A 22 -3.79 0.53 -58.13
C GLN A 22 -2.38 0.59 -57.52
N SER A 23 -2.25 1.06 -56.28
CA SER A 23 -1.03 0.87 -55.49
C SER A 23 -0.88 -0.60 -55.06
N SER A 24 0.36 -1.04 -54.83
CA SER A 24 0.70 -2.40 -54.36
C SER A 24 -0.04 -2.79 -53.07
N LEU A 25 -0.33 -1.81 -52.22
CA LEU A 25 -1.08 -1.98 -50.98
C LEU A 25 -2.55 -2.38 -51.24
N TYR A 26 -3.15 -1.86 -52.32
CA TYR A 26 -4.52 -2.24 -52.72
C TYR A 26 -4.59 -3.61 -53.38
N ARG A 27 -3.54 -4.09 -54.07
CA ARG A 27 -3.47 -5.49 -54.52
C ARG A 27 -3.38 -6.46 -53.34
N LEU A 28 -2.63 -6.09 -52.30
CA LEU A 28 -2.52 -6.90 -51.08
C LEU A 28 -3.88 -6.94 -50.35
N LEU A 29 -4.49 -5.77 -50.10
CA LEU A 29 -5.80 -5.63 -49.45
C LEU A 29 -6.97 -6.08 -50.32
N GLY A 30 -6.80 -6.25 -51.63
CA GLY A 30 -7.81 -6.80 -52.55
C GLY A 30 -7.69 -8.31 -52.77
N SER A 31 -6.60 -8.93 -52.31
CA SER A 31 -6.37 -10.35 -52.55
C SER A 31 -7.31 -11.22 -51.71
N LYS A 32 -7.97 -12.20 -52.35
CA LYS A 32 -8.83 -13.19 -51.67
C LYS A 32 -8.05 -13.97 -50.60
N SER A 33 -6.74 -14.15 -50.79
CA SER A 33 -5.85 -14.83 -49.83
C SER A 33 -5.66 -14.03 -48.54
N PHE A 34 -5.48 -12.70 -48.61
CA PHE A 34 -5.34 -11.85 -47.42
C PHE A 34 -6.62 -11.89 -46.57
N TRP A 35 -7.79 -11.67 -47.18
CA TRP A 35 -9.06 -11.72 -46.45
C TRP A 35 -9.37 -13.12 -45.92
N SER A 36 -9.06 -14.19 -46.66
CA SER A 36 -9.21 -15.56 -46.15
C SER A 36 -8.30 -15.86 -44.97
N ALA A 37 -7.07 -15.33 -44.94
CA ALA A 37 -6.17 -15.49 -43.81
C ALA A 37 -6.65 -14.69 -42.59
N SER A 38 -7.07 -13.43 -42.80
CA SER A 38 -7.65 -12.60 -41.73
C SER A 38 -8.93 -13.21 -41.15
N GLU A 39 -9.82 -13.75 -41.99
CA GLU A 39 -11.04 -14.42 -41.55
C GLU A 39 -10.74 -15.69 -40.73
N ARG A 40 -9.73 -16.49 -41.12
CA ARG A 40 -9.29 -17.67 -40.35
C ARG A 40 -8.67 -17.30 -39.00
N ILE A 41 -7.85 -16.25 -38.94
CA ILE A 41 -7.26 -15.73 -37.70
C ILE A 41 -8.36 -15.19 -36.77
N LEU A 42 -9.32 -14.43 -37.32
CA LEU A 42 -10.47 -13.94 -36.56
C LEU A 42 -11.36 -15.07 -36.03
N LEU A 43 -11.57 -16.12 -36.82
CA LEU A 43 -12.33 -17.29 -36.37
C LEU A 43 -11.59 -18.04 -35.25
N PHE A 44 -10.26 -18.16 -35.35
CA PHE A 44 -9.42 -18.75 -34.33
C PHE A 44 -9.47 -17.95 -33.03
N ILE A 45 -9.26 -16.62 -33.08
CA ILE A 45 -9.37 -15.74 -31.90
C ILE A 45 -10.76 -15.85 -31.26
N LYS A 46 -11.83 -15.90 -32.06
CA LYS A 46 -13.20 -16.04 -31.55
C LYS A 46 -13.42 -17.37 -30.83
N ARG A 47 -12.95 -18.49 -31.39
CA ARG A 47 -13.05 -19.82 -30.75
C ARG A 47 -12.23 -19.88 -29.48
N SER A 48 -10.99 -19.38 -29.52
CA SER A 48 -10.10 -19.35 -28.36
C SER A 48 -10.63 -18.43 -27.24
N TYR A 49 -11.26 -17.31 -27.59
CA TYR A 49 -11.95 -16.45 -26.62
C TYR A 49 -13.15 -17.15 -25.96
N GLN A 50 -13.95 -17.90 -26.73
CA GLN A 50 -15.05 -18.69 -26.17
C GLN A 50 -14.55 -19.77 -25.20
N SER A 51 -13.41 -20.41 -25.49
CA SER A 51 -12.77 -21.36 -24.57
C SER A 51 -12.18 -20.69 -23.33
N LEU A 52 -11.59 -19.50 -23.46
CA LEU A 52 -11.03 -18.75 -22.33
C LEU A 52 -12.11 -18.26 -21.37
N ARG A 53 -13.32 -17.96 -21.87
CA ARG A 53 -14.47 -17.53 -21.06
C ARG A 53 -14.99 -18.61 -20.09
N PHE A 54 -14.52 -19.84 -20.20
CA PHE A 54 -14.80 -20.92 -19.25
C PHE A 54 -14.07 -20.73 -17.92
N PHE A 55 -12.95 -19.99 -17.93
CA PHE A 55 -12.25 -19.57 -16.72
C PHE A 55 -12.96 -18.31 -16.20
N GLN A 56 -13.61 -18.39 -15.04
CA GLN A 56 -14.35 -17.29 -14.38
C GLN A 56 -13.44 -16.15 -13.86
N ASP A 57 -12.19 -16.08 -14.34
CA ASP A 57 -11.19 -15.09 -13.93
C ASP A 57 -10.85 -14.18 -15.12
N ASP A 58 -11.32 -12.93 -15.05
CA ASP A 58 -11.11 -11.91 -16.08
C ASP A 58 -9.63 -11.60 -16.35
N ARG A 59 -8.73 -11.85 -15.39
CA ARG A 59 -7.28 -11.63 -15.57
C ARG A 59 -6.66 -12.70 -16.47
N LEU A 60 -7.09 -13.95 -16.32
CA LEU A 60 -6.68 -15.06 -17.18
C LEU A 60 -7.20 -14.88 -18.60
N VAL A 61 -8.43 -14.40 -18.75
CA VAL A 61 -9.01 -14.08 -20.06
C VAL A 61 -8.23 -12.97 -20.77
N SER A 62 -7.88 -11.88 -20.06
CA SER A 62 -7.11 -10.75 -20.62
C SER A 62 -5.70 -11.18 -21.07
N ARG A 63 -4.96 -11.89 -20.22
CA ARG A 63 -3.63 -12.41 -20.55
C ARG A 63 -3.66 -13.41 -21.71
N GLY A 64 -4.66 -14.29 -21.75
CA GLY A 64 -4.88 -15.20 -22.87
C GLY A 64 -5.14 -14.47 -24.19
N LEU A 65 -5.89 -13.36 -24.15
CA LEU A 65 -6.18 -12.54 -25.33
C LEU A 65 -4.92 -11.86 -25.88
N PHE A 66 -4.09 -11.28 -25.01
CA PHE A 66 -2.82 -10.66 -25.41
C PHE A 66 -1.86 -11.68 -26.04
N PHE A 67 -1.76 -12.87 -25.45
CA PHE A 67 -0.95 -13.95 -26.00
C PHE A 67 -1.44 -14.38 -27.39
N LEU A 68 -2.76 -14.55 -27.58
CA LEU A 68 -3.35 -14.90 -28.87
C LEU A 68 -3.12 -13.82 -29.94
N CYS A 69 -3.20 -12.53 -29.57
CA CYS A 69 -2.87 -11.43 -30.47
C CYS A 69 -1.39 -11.45 -30.88
N GLY A 70 -0.48 -11.70 -29.94
CA GLY A 70 0.96 -11.82 -30.20
C GLY A 70 1.28 -12.99 -31.15
N VAL A 71 0.73 -14.18 -30.88
CA VAL A 71 0.89 -15.36 -31.74
C VAL A 71 0.32 -15.12 -33.13
N SER A 72 -0.82 -14.44 -33.23
CA SER A 72 -1.42 -14.09 -34.53
C SER A 72 -0.55 -13.11 -35.32
N LEU A 73 0.09 -12.15 -34.64
CA LEU A 73 1.01 -11.20 -35.25
C LEU A 73 2.25 -11.92 -35.80
N VAL A 74 2.83 -12.85 -35.03
CA VAL A 74 3.98 -13.67 -35.42
C VAL A 74 3.63 -14.62 -36.58
N ALA A 75 2.44 -15.23 -36.54
CA ALA A 75 1.97 -16.08 -37.63
C ALA A 75 1.78 -15.30 -38.95
N LEU A 76 1.36 -14.04 -38.88
CA LEU A 76 1.29 -13.14 -40.04
C LEU A 76 2.66 -12.80 -40.61
N THR A 77 3.68 -12.64 -39.76
CA THR A 77 5.08 -12.44 -40.20
C THR A 77 5.66 -13.71 -40.83
N ILE A 78 5.41 -14.88 -40.24
CA ILE A 78 5.90 -16.19 -40.75
C ILE A 78 5.21 -16.58 -42.06
N ALA A 79 3.93 -16.23 -42.25
CA ALA A 79 3.17 -16.51 -43.47
C ALA A 79 3.66 -15.75 -44.73
N GLY A 80 4.83 -15.11 -44.67
CA GLY A 80 5.50 -14.54 -45.83
C GLY A 80 4.85 -13.26 -46.35
N VAL A 81 4.08 -12.55 -45.51
CA VAL A 81 3.66 -11.16 -45.80
C VAL A 81 4.90 -10.27 -45.68
N LYS A 82 5.72 -10.28 -46.74
CA LYS A 82 6.86 -9.36 -46.89
C LYS A 82 6.28 -7.95 -47.00
N PHE A 83 6.30 -7.20 -45.90
CA PHE A 83 6.19 -5.74 -45.98
C PHE A 83 7.41 -5.25 -46.76
N GLN A 84 7.19 -4.88 -48.03
CA GLN A 84 8.24 -4.25 -48.81
C GLN A 84 8.59 -2.92 -48.15
N GLU A 85 9.81 -2.85 -47.64
CA GLU A 85 10.44 -1.71 -46.96
C GLU A 85 10.81 -0.57 -47.93
N LYS A 86 9.99 -0.33 -48.96
CA LYS A 86 10.21 0.72 -49.97
C LYS A 86 8.99 1.61 -50.13
N SER A 87 8.74 2.39 -49.09
CA SER A 87 8.14 3.71 -49.24
C SER A 87 8.41 4.47 -47.95
N SER A 88 9.30 5.45 -48.01
CA SER A 88 9.35 6.58 -47.08
C SER A 88 8.08 7.42 -47.27
N LEU A 89 6.94 6.84 -46.92
CA LEU A 89 5.67 7.54 -46.81
C LEU A 89 5.74 8.34 -45.51
N ASN A 90 6.03 9.63 -45.66
CA ASN A 90 5.96 10.58 -44.58
C ASN A 90 4.50 10.67 -44.13
N LEU A 91 4.11 9.86 -43.13
CA LEU A 91 2.74 9.74 -42.61
C LEU A 91 2.12 11.09 -42.23
N SER A 92 2.95 12.12 -42.01
CA SER A 92 2.56 13.50 -41.74
C SER A 92 1.80 14.19 -42.88
N THR A 93 1.83 13.67 -44.12
CA THR A 93 1.17 14.30 -45.28
C THR A 93 -0.21 13.73 -45.61
N ILE A 94 -0.58 12.54 -45.11
CA ILE A 94 -1.86 11.89 -45.43
C ILE A 94 -2.89 12.12 -44.31
N ILE A 95 -2.44 12.46 -43.12
CA ILE A 95 -3.31 12.90 -42.03
C ILE A 95 -2.92 14.36 -41.77
N PRO A 96 -3.73 15.36 -42.15
CA PRO A 96 -3.49 16.71 -41.67
C PRO A 96 -3.55 16.66 -40.15
N LEU A 97 -2.39 16.70 -39.50
CA LEU A 97 -2.31 16.90 -38.07
C LEU A 97 -3.02 18.23 -37.81
N PRO A 98 -4.14 18.24 -37.07
CA PRO A 98 -4.80 19.50 -36.79
C PRO A 98 -3.79 20.38 -36.05
N LYS A 99 -3.64 21.63 -36.52
CA LYS A 99 -2.80 22.67 -35.90
C LYS A 99 -3.25 23.07 -34.48
N THR A 100 -4.02 22.23 -33.80
CA THR A 100 -4.53 22.37 -32.44
C THR A 100 -3.75 21.53 -31.42
N LEU A 101 -2.60 20.96 -31.76
CA LEU A 101 -1.71 20.33 -30.78
C LEU A 101 -0.99 21.35 -29.86
N SER A 102 -1.02 22.64 -30.20
CA SER A 102 -0.63 23.75 -29.32
C SER A 102 -1.76 24.22 -28.40
N SER A 103 -2.95 23.60 -28.49
CA SER A 103 -4.08 23.84 -27.57
C SER A 103 -4.57 22.56 -26.89
N LEU A 104 -3.70 21.55 -26.76
CA LEU A 104 -3.70 20.73 -25.53
C LEU A 104 -3.26 21.66 -24.38
N SER A 105 -4.10 22.66 -24.07
CA SER A 105 -4.29 23.05 -22.68
C SER A 105 -4.65 21.73 -22.03
N SER A 106 -3.65 21.11 -21.40
CA SER A 106 -3.80 19.86 -20.68
C SER A 106 -5.13 19.95 -19.92
N PRO A 107 -5.91 18.86 -19.83
CA PRO A 107 -6.89 18.76 -18.79
C PRO A 107 -6.11 18.74 -17.47
N SER A 108 -5.51 19.87 -17.06
CA SER A 108 -5.23 20.17 -15.69
C SER A 108 -6.61 20.32 -15.09
N HIS A 109 -7.16 19.14 -14.78
CA HIS A 109 -8.28 18.96 -13.91
C HIS A 109 -8.15 19.94 -12.76
N ASN A 110 -9.29 20.39 -12.28
CA ASN A 110 -9.50 21.44 -11.29
C ASN A 110 -8.87 21.15 -9.90
N LEU A 111 -7.78 20.38 -9.84
CA LEU A 111 -7.02 19.93 -8.67
C LEU A 111 -6.45 21.09 -7.85
N ALA A 112 -6.29 22.27 -8.46
CA ALA A 112 -5.89 23.51 -7.81
C ALA A 112 -7.04 24.24 -7.10
N VAL A 113 -8.26 23.68 -7.10
CA VAL A 113 -9.45 24.29 -6.49
C VAL A 113 -10.06 23.37 -5.45
N MET A 114 -10.31 23.93 -4.26
CA MET A 114 -10.83 23.19 -3.11
C MET A 114 -12.15 22.46 -3.40
N SER A 115 -13.03 23.02 -4.22
CA SER A 115 -14.33 22.42 -4.56
C SER A 115 -14.21 21.07 -5.29
N THR A 116 -13.07 20.79 -5.92
CA THR A 116 -12.76 19.48 -6.52
C THR A 116 -12.67 18.37 -5.49
N TYR A 117 -12.33 18.71 -4.24
CA TYR A 117 -12.20 17.76 -3.13
C TYR A 117 -13.44 17.75 -2.22
N LYS A 118 -14.58 18.24 -2.71
CA LYS A 118 -15.82 18.25 -1.93
C LYS A 118 -16.20 16.82 -1.51
N GLY A 119 -16.36 16.62 -0.21
CA GLY A 119 -16.67 15.32 0.39
C GLY A 119 -15.44 14.46 0.70
N LEU A 120 -14.23 14.94 0.43
CA LEU A 120 -12.99 14.33 0.87
C LEU A 120 -12.45 15.04 2.13
N PRO A 121 -11.61 14.36 2.92
CA PRO A 121 -11.05 14.91 4.16
C PRO A 121 -9.86 15.84 3.90
N VAL A 122 -10.06 16.89 3.09
CA VAL A 122 -9.04 17.90 2.78
C VAL A 122 -9.27 19.15 3.63
N GLY A 123 -8.31 19.47 4.49
CA GLY A 123 -8.38 20.63 5.39
C GLY A 123 -7.78 21.90 4.80
N LYS A 124 -6.71 21.77 4.00
CA LYS A 124 -6.00 22.90 3.37
C LYS A 124 -5.53 22.51 1.97
N LEU A 125 -5.55 23.49 1.06
CA LEU A 125 -5.04 23.38 -0.30
C LEU A 125 -4.20 24.61 -0.61
N GLU A 126 -2.96 24.40 -1.03
CA GLU A 126 -2.04 25.46 -1.44
C GLU A 126 -1.43 25.14 -2.80
N VAL A 127 -1.15 26.18 -3.60
CA VAL A 127 -0.69 26.02 -4.98
C VAL A 127 0.51 26.92 -5.20
N PHE A 128 1.61 26.31 -5.66
CA PHE A 128 2.89 26.95 -5.93
C PHE A 128 3.26 26.71 -7.38
N ASN A 129 3.00 27.71 -8.24
CA ASN A 129 3.21 27.59 -9.67
C ASN A 129 4.61 28.05 -10.09
N VAL A 130 5.21 27.33 -11.04
CA VAL A 130 6.46 27.71 -11.70
C VAL A 130 6.18 28.02 -13.17
N LYS A 131 6.81 29.06 -13.72
CA LYS A 131 6.69 29.39 -15.16
C LYS A 131 7.31 28.26 -15.99
N ASN A 132 6.60 27.80 -17.03
CA ASN A 132 7.03 26.70 -17.90
C ASN A 132 7.36 25.41 -17.12
N ALA A 133 6.51 25.06 -16.16
CA ALA A 133 6.72 23.88 -15.34
C ALA A 133 6.85 22.60 -16.17
N LEU A 134 7.80 21.75 -15.79
CA LEU A 134 8.05 20.45 -16.42
C LEU A 134 6.89 19.47 -16.16
N ALA A 135 6.35 19.51 -14.93
CA ALA A 135 5.26 18.68 -14.45
C ALA A 135 4.65 19.30 -13.18
N THR A 136 3.57 18.68 -12.67
CA THR A 136 2.93 19.04 -11.41
C THR A 136 3.13 17.95 -10.36
N VAL A 137 3.50 18.34 -9.15
CA VAL A 137 3.57 17.45 -7.98
C VAL A 137 2.41 17.75 -7.06
N ILE A 138 1.63 16.71 -6.72
CA ILE A 138 0.66 16.76 -5.64
C ILE A 138 1.37 16.29 -4.38
N TYR A 139 1.74 17.22 -3.51
CA TYR A 139 2.41 16.94 -2.27
C TYR A 139 1.38 16.74 -1.15
N ILE A 140 1.45 15.59 -0.48
CA ILE A 140 0.60 15.24 0.67
C ILE A 140 1.50 15.00 1.89
N PRO A 141 1.45 15.88 2.90
CA PRO A 141 2.20 15.71 4.13
C PRO A 141 1.88 14.40 4.85
N GLN A 142 2.91 13.67 5.26
CA GLN A 142 2.80 12.38 5.95
C GLN A 142 2.96 12.50 7.47
N TYR A 143 2.17 11.71 8.19
CA TYR A 143 2.37 11.43 9.60
C TYR A 143 2.67 9.93 9.77
N HIS A 144 3.79 9.65 10.41
CA HIS A 144 4.27 8.29 10.64
C HIS A 144 3.77 7.75 11.96
N LYS A 145 3.78 6.42 12.09
CA LYS A 145 3.72 5.76 13.40
C LYS A 145 4.86 6.28 14.28
N ASN A 146 4.59 6.55 15.55
CA ASN A 146 5.63 6.99 16.47
C ASN A 146 6.73 5.91 16.58
N PRO A 147 8.02 6.28 16.47
CA PRO A 147 9.12 5.33 16.58
C PRO A 147 9.06 4.54 17.89
N GLY A 148 9.36 3.24 17.84
CA GLY A 148 9.38 2.36 19.00
C GLY A 148 8.01 1.97 19.57
N THR A 149 6.91 2.45 18.99
CA THR A 149 5.55 2.09 19.44
C THR A 149 4.95 0.93 18.63
N THR A 150 4.09 0.16 19.29
CA THR A 150 3.24 -0.84 18.64
C THR A 150 2.08 -0.15 17.93
N ALA A 151 1.44 -0.84 16.97
CA ALA A 151 0.37 -0.23 16.20
C ALA A 151 -0.77 0.29 17.10
N ASP A 152 -1.15 -0.49 18.12
CA ASP A 152 -2.22 -0.23 19.09
C ASP A 152 -1.90 0.85 20.13
N ASP A 153 -0.67 1.37 20.21
CA ASP A 153 -0.33 2.48 21.12
C ASP A 153 -1.19 3.73 20.77
N PRO A 154 -1.95 4.31 21.74
CA PRO A 154 -2.77 5.50 21.52
C PRO A 154 -2.01 6.70 20.94
N LYS A 155 -0.69 6.78 21.11
CA LYS A 155 0.14 7.81 20.46
C LYS A 155 -0.02 7.81 18.93
N ASN A 156 -0.41 6.67 18.35
CA ASN A 156 -0.59 6.49 16.92
C ASN A 156 -2.00 6.81 16.41
N ASP A 157 -2.94 7.20 17.27
CA ASP A 157 -4.33 7.47 16.87
C ASP A 157 -4.41 8.54 15.77
N SER A 158 -3.64 9.62 15.94
CA SER A 158 -3.59 10.71 14.98
C SER A 158 -2.91 10.29 13.66
N ALA A 159 -1.83 9.50 13.73
CA ALA A 159 -1.19 8.95 12.54
C ALA A 159 -2.12 8.02 11.77
N GLN A 160 -2.86 7.14 12.46
CA GLN A 160 -3.87 6.26 11.87
C GLN A 160 -4.94 7.08 11.15
N LYS A 161 -5.49 8.10 11.81
CA LYS A 161 -6.53 8.95 11.25
C LYS A 161 -6.02 9.71 10.03
N ALA A 162 -4.85 10.36 10.11
CA ALA A 162 -4.24 11.06 9.00
C ALA A 162 -3.98 10.14 7.79
N GLN A 163 -3.41 8.95 8.00
CA GLN A 163 -3.20 7.97 6.91
C GLN A 163 -4.53 7.49 6.29
N GLY A 164 -5.58 7.32 7.10
CA GLY A 164 -6.93 7.01 6.61
C GLY A 164 -7.50 8.12 5.72
N GLU A 165 -7.28 9.38 6.06
CA GLU A 165 -7.68 10.54 5.25
C GLU A 165 -6.86 10.62 3.95
N ILE A 166 -5.53 10.45 4.04
CA ILE A 166 -4.63 10.41 2.88
C ILE A 166 -5.04 9.30 1.91
N TYR A 167 -5.36 8.10 2.41
CA TYR A 167 -5.83 6.99 1.58
C TYR A 167 -7.08 7.37 0.77
N GLN A 168 -8.04 8.09 1.36
CA GLN A 168 -9.24 8.55 0.64
C GLN A 168 -8.89 9.56 -0.47
N ILE A 169 -8.01 10.51 -0.16
CA ILE A 169 -7.53 11.52 -1.12
C ILE A 169 -6.82 10.84 -2.28
N LEU A 170 -5.87 9.94 -1.99
CA LEU A 170 -5.12 9.19 -3.00
C LEU A 170 -6.03 8.29 -3.86
N ASN A 171 -7.01 7.60 -3.26
CA ASN A 171 -7.98 6.79 -4.01
C ASN A 171 -8.86 7.64 -4.94
N PHE A 172 -9.10 8.91 -4.62
CA PHE A 172 -9.76 9.84 -5.52
C PHE A 172 -8.82 10.31 -6.64
N LEU A 173 -7.60 10.74 -6.30
CA LEU A 173 -6.62 11.25 -7.25
C LEU A 173 -6.23 10.20 -8.29
N THR A 174 -6.01 8.96 -7.87
CA THR A 174 -5.61 7.84 -8.75
C THR A 174 -6.69 7.37 -9.72
N LYS A 175 -7.92 7.88 -9.60
CA LYS A 175 -8.99 7.68 -10.59
C LYS A 175 -8.98 8.75 -11.68
N GLN A 176 -8.24 9.84 -11.49
CA GLN A 176 -8.13 10.89 -12.49
C GLN A 176 -7.18 10.42 -13.61
N PRO A 177 -7.44 10.83 -14.86
CA PRO A 177 -6.51 10.63 -15.96
C PRO A 177 -5.10 11.13 -15.60
N ASP A 178 -4.08 10.39 -16.04
CA ASP A 178 -2.67 10.77 -15.93
C ASP A 178 -2.10 10.89 -14.50
N ILE A 179 -2.83 10.42 -13.48
CA ILE A 179 -2.36 10.33 -12.09
C ILE A 179 -2.27 8.87 -11.65
N ASP A 180 -1.17 8.21 -12.00
CA ASP A 180 -0.89 6.82 -11.61
C ASP A 180 0.49 6.66 -10.97
N PHE A 181 1.22 7.76 -10.71
CA PHE A 181 2.56 7.72 -10.14
C PHE A 181 2.56 8.32 -8.72
N ILE A 182 3.10 7.55 -7.77
CA ILE A 182 3.27 7.95 -6.37
C ILE A 182 4.70 7.68 -5.92
N MET A 183 5.33 8.67 -5.31
CA MET A 183 6.58 8.55 -4.57
C MET A 183 6.29 8.68 -3.07
N GLU A 184 6.82 7.76 -2.25
CA GLU A 184 6.63 7.72 -0.80
C GLU A 184 7.95 7.78 -0.02
N GLU A 185 7.88 8.36 1.18
CA GLU A 185 8.96 8.32 2.18
C GLU A 185 9.07 6.93 2.83
N GLY A 186 10.28 6.53 3.23
CA GLY A 186 10.54 5.29 3.96
C GLY A 186 10.91 4.08 3.09
N ASP A 187 11.01 4.26 1.77
CA ASP A 187 11.60 3.29 0.85
C ASP A 187 12.79 3.90 0.08
N LEU A 188 13.75 3.04 -0.26
CA LEU A 188 14.90 3.43 -1.06
C LEU A 188 14.47 3.90 -2.46
N TYR A 189 15.23 4.83 -3.00
CA TYR A 189 14.99 5.42 -4.30
C TYR A 189 14.92 4.35 -5.39
N GLY A 190 13.78 4.33 -6.09
CA GLY A 190 13.46 3.34 -7.12
C GLY A 190 12.08 2.72 -6.90
N LYS A 191 11.74 1.73 -7.72
CA LYS A 191 10.47 1.02 -7.59
C LYS A 191 10.40 0.29 -6.26
N VAL A 192 9.31 0.47 -5.53
CA VAL A 192 9.07 -0.26 -4.28
C VAL A 192 8.99 -1.77 -4.56
N GLY A 193 9.66 -2.54 -3.70
CA GLY A 193 9.79 -3.99 -3.86
C GLY A 193 8.44 -4.72 -3.88
N VAL A 194 8.28 -5.65 -4.82
CA VAL A 194 7.05 -6.45 -4.97
C VAL A 194 6.74 -7.25 -3.71
N GLU A 195 7.77 -7.70 -2.98
CA GLU A 195 7.62 -8.45 -1.73
C GLU A 195 6.90 -7.65 -0.64
N LYS A 196 7.22 -6.37 -0.49
CA LYS A 196 6.57 -5.47 0.50
C LYS A 196 5.08 -5.30 0.18
N VAL A 197 4.78 -5.05 -1.10
CA VAL A 197 3.40 -4.96 -1.60
C VAL A 197 2.65 -6.28 -1.38
N MET A 198 3.29 -7.42 -1.66
CA MET A 198 2.65 -8.72 -1.57
C MET A 198 2.40 -9.16 -0.13
N THR A 199 3.30 -8.83 0.78
CA THR A 199 3.12 -9.06 2.22
C THR A 199 1.91 -8.30 2.74
N LEU A 200 1.77 -7.01 2.37
CA LEU A 200 0.60 -6.25 2.77
C LEU A 200 -0.69 -6.75 2.11
N ALA A 201 -0.63 -7.14 0.83
CA ALA A 201 -1.78 -7.69 0.11
C ALA A 201 -2.28 -9.00 0.73
N ASP A 202 -1.36 -9.91 1.10
CA ASP A 202 -1.69 -11.15 1.83
C ASP A 202 -2.33 -10.85 3.19
N LYS A 203 -1.79 -9.87 3.95
CA LYS A 203 -2.38 -9.41 5.21
C LYS A 203 -3.80 -8.87 5.01
N ILE A 204 -4.03 -8.04 3.99
CA ILE A 204 -5.37 -7.51 3.65
C ILE A 204 -6.33 -8.65 3.29
N GLN A 205 -5.88 -9.62 2.49
CA GLN A 205 -6.70 -10.76 2.09
C GLN A 205 -7.11 -11.59 3.31
N LYS A 206 -6.16 -11.98 4.16
CA LYS A 206 -6.43 -12.76 5.38
C LYS A 206 -7.35 -12.02 6.35
N ARG A 207 -7.19 -10.70 6.49
CA ARG A 207 -8.13 -9.86 7.24
C ARG A 207 -9.53 -9.92 6.66
N ASN A 208 -9.68 -9.82 5.34
CA ASN A 208 -10.99 -9.87 4.69
C ASN A 208 -11.66 -11.25 4.83
N ASP A 209 -10.87 -12.33 4.77
CA ASP A 209 -11.36 -13.68 5.01
C ASP A 209 -11.88 -13.83 6.45
N LEU A 210 -11.12 -13.32 7.43
CA LEU A 210 -11.55 -13.31 8.83
C LEU A 210 -12.86 -12.54 9.02
N VAL A 211 -12.98 -11.33 8.45
CA VAL A 211 -14.21 -10.53 8.51
C VAL A 211 -15.40 -11.28 7.91
N SER A 212 -15.21 -11.92 6.75
CA SER A 212 -16.26 -12.72 6.10
C SER A 212 -16.70 -13.90 6.97
N LEU A 213 -15.76 -14.59 7.59
CA LEU A 213 -16.03 -15.74 8.47
C LEU A 213 -16.70 -15.31 9.77
N THR A 214 -16.24 -14.24 10.41
CA THR A 214 -16.89 -13.68 11.61
C THR A 214 -18.33 -13.25 11.34
N ALA A 215 -18.60 -12.62 10.19
CA ALA A 215 -19.97 -12.24 9.82
C ALA A 215 -20.88 -13.46 9.59
N LYS A 216 -20.35 -14.54 9.00
CA LYS A 216 -21.08 -15.82 8.87
C LYS A 216 -21.34 -16.44 10.24
N LEU A 217 -20.35 -16.39 11.13
CA LEU A 217 -20.46 -16.95 12.48
C LEU A 217 -21.50 -16.21 13.32
N GLU A 218 -21.49 -14.88 13.29
CA GLU A 218 -22.49 -14.02 13.95
C GLU A 218 -23.92 -14.31 13.44
N LYS A 219 -24.06 -14.54 12.12
CA LYS A 219 -25.33 -14.97 11.54
C LYS A 219 -25.76 -16.36 12.02
N SER A 220 -24.84 -17.32 12.10
CA SER A 220 -25.14 -18.68 12.58
C SER A 220 -25.54 -18.68 14.06
N PHE A 221 -24.84 -17.94 14.93
CA PHE A 221 -25.22 -17.79 16.34
C PHE A 221 -26.60 -17.17 16.53
N SER A 222 -27.00 -16.25 15.65
CA SER A 222 -28.34 -15.65 15.67
C SER A 222 -29.45 -16.64 15.28
N GLN A 223 -29.12 -17.71 14.56
CA GLN A 223 -30.08 -18.74 14.13
C GLN A 223 -30.16 -19.88 15.14
N GLU A 224 -29.02 -20.27 15.70
CA GLU A 224 -28.87 -21.42 16.58
C GLU A 224 -27.88 -21.07 17.70
N SER A 225 -28.41 -20.59 18.82
CA SER A 225 -27.59 -20.24 19.99
C SER A 225 -27.16 -21.49 20.75
N LEU A 226 -25.85 -21.58 21.01
CA LEU A 226 -25.19 -22.55 21.87
C LEU A 226 -25.01 -21.96 23.28
N ASP A 227 -24.31 -20.84 23.37
CA ASP A 227 -24.04 -20.10 24.61
C ASP A 227 -23.81 -18.61 24.28
N ASN A 228 -24.81 -17.78 24.57
CA ASN A 228 -24.77 -16.35 24.27
C ASN A 228 -23.57 -15.63 24.90
N GLY A 229 -23.07 -16.09 26.05
CA GLY A 229 -21.92 -15.46 26.71
C GLY A 229 -20.62 -15.72 25.95
N LEU A 230 -20.36 -16.99 25.60
CA LEU A 230 -19.19 -17.41 24.84
C LEU A 230 -19.23 -16.87 23.40
N GLU A 231 -20.39 -16.88 22.76
CA GLU A 231 -20.60 -16.35 21.41
C GLU A 231 -20.25 -14.86 21.33
N ASN A 232 -20.82 -14.05 22.23
CA ASN A 232 -20.55 -12.61 22.27
C ASN A 232 -19.09 -12.31 22.62
N SER A 233 -18.49 -13.08 23.54
CA SER A 233 -17.06 -12.99 23.86
C SER A 233 -16.19 -13.24 22.63
N LEU A 234 -16.44 -14.35 21.91
CA LEU A 234 -15.68 -14.71 20.72
C LEU A 234 -15.83 -13.66 19.61
N ILE A 235 -17.06 -13.24 19.30
CA ILE A 235 -17.32 -12.22 18.27
C ILE A 235 -16.66 -10.89 18.63
N SER A 236 -16.71 -10.48 19.90
CA SER A 236 -16.03 -9.25 20.35
C SER A 236 -14.52 -9.35 20.16
N LYS A 237 -13.89 -10.43 20.61
CA LYS A 237 -12.44 -10.66 20.47
C LYS A 237 -12.02 -10.67 18.99
N LEU A 238 -12.78 -11.34 18.12
CA LEU A 238 -12.53 -11.35 16.68
C LEU A 238 -12.64 -9.94 16.06
N LYS A 239 -13.65 -9.15 16.45
CA LYS A 239 -13.81 -7.76 15.99
C LYS A 239 -12.68 -6.87 16.48
N ASP A 240 -12.18 -7.06 17.69
CA ASP A 240 -11.06 -6.28 18.22
C ASP A 240 -9.74 -6.62 17.51
N GLU A 241 -9.48 -7.90 17.21
CA GLU A 241 -8.36 -8.31 16.38
C GLU A 241 -8.45 -7.76 14.94
N GLN A 242 -9.65 -7.76 14.34
CA GLN A 242 -9.86 -7.11 13.04
C GLN A 242 -9.51 -5.61 13.07
N LYS A 243 -9.92 -4.87 14.11
CA LYS A 243 -9.58 -3.45 14.28
C LYS A 243 -8.08 -3.22 14.43
N LYS A 244 -7.41 -4.06 15.21
CA LYS A 244 -5.94 -3.99 15.39
C LYS A 244 -5.22 -4.15 14.05
N ILE A 245 -5.68 -5.09 13.23
CA ILE A 245 -5.09 -5.36 11.92
C ILE A 245 -5.41 -4.27 10.91
N ASP A 246 -6.62 -3.71 10.94
CA ASP A 246 -6.97 -2.52 10.15
C ASP A 246 -6.04 -1.35 10.45
N ARG A 247 -5.73 -1.16 11.73
CA ARG A 247 -4.79 -0.14 12.17
C ARG A 247 -3.38 -0.41 11.66
N GLU A 248 -2.88 -1.64 11.74
CA GLU A 248 -1.59 -2.01 11.15
C GLU A 248 -1.53 -1.77 9.64
N ILE A 249 -2.57 -2.17 8.90
CA ILE A 249 -2.66 -1.98 7.46
C ILE A 249 -2.63 -0.50 7.10
N ILE A 250 -3.38 0.34 7.83
CA ILE A 250 -3.41 1.79 7.60
C ILE A 250 -2.07 2.46 7.97
N LEU A 251 -1.47 2.08 9.09
CA LEU A 251 -0.18 2.61 9.53
C LEU A 251 1.00 2.14 8.67
N SER A 252 0.80 1.14 7.81
CA SER A 252 1.80 0.71 6.83
C SER A 252 1.99 1.73 5.68
N GLY A 253 1.09 2.70 5.56
CA GLY A 253 1.16 3.78 4.56
C GLY A 253 0.04 3.68 3.51
N ALA A 254 -0.57 4.83 3.22
CA ALA A 254 -1.68 4.91 2.27
C ALA A 254 -1.32 4.49 0.82
N PRO A 255 -0.16 4.86 0.23
CA PRO A 255 0.23 4.45 -1.11
C PRO A 255 0.46 2.94 -1.20
N LEU A 256 1.19 2.37 -0.23
CA LEU A 256 1.43 0.94 -0.15
C LEU A 256 0.11 0.16 -0.04
N LYS A 257 -0.83 0.62 0.79
CA LYS A 257 -2.17 0.04 0.90
C LYS A 257 -2.92 0.06 -0.44
N LEU A 258 -2.94 1.19 -1.16
CA LEU A 258 -3.58 1.28 -2.48
C LEU A 258 -2.98 0.29 -3.46
N LYS A 259 -1.65 0.19 -3.49
CA LYS A 259 -0.96 -0.75 -4.36
C LYS A 259 -1.31 -2.20 -3.99
N ALA A 260 -1.32 -2.53 -2.70
CA ALA A 260 -1.66 -3.85 -2.19
C ALA A 260 -3.12 -4.26 -2.47
N GLU A 261 -4.05 -3.30 -2.51
CA GLU A 261 -5.45 -3.50 -2.94
C GLU A 261 -5.61 -3.60 -4.48
N GLY A 262 -4.50 -3.65 -5.22
CA GLY A 262 -4.49 -3.91 -6.65
C GLY A 262 -4.76 -2.67 -7.52
N LYS A 263 -4.60 -1.46 -6.98
CA LYS A 263 -4.65 -0.25 -7.81
C LYS A 263 -3.49 -0.23 -8.80
N GLU A 264 -3.79 0.17 -10.03
CA GLU A 264 -2.80 0.31 -11.11
C GLU A 264 -2.00 1.60 -10.94
N ILE A 265 -1.20 1.65 -9.88
CA ILE A 265 -0.26 2.75 -9.61
C ILE A 265 1.18 2.27 -9.71
N THR A 266 2.07 3.19 -10.08
CA THR A 266 3.52 3.03 -10.03
C THR A 266 4.02 3.65 -8.73
N LEU A 267 4.59 2.83 -7.85
CA LEU A 267 5.02 3.22 -6.51
C LEU A 267 6.55 3.25 -6.43
N TYR A 268 7.10 4.38 -5.99
CA TYR A 268 8.54 4.61 -5.85
C TYR A 268 8.89 5.05 -4.43
N GLY A 269 10.06 4.63 -3.95
CA GLY A 269 10.69 5.22 -2.77
C GLY A 269 11.44 6.50 -3.13
N SER A 270 11.64 7.37 -2.14
CA SER A 270 12.36 8.64 -2.29
C SER A 270 13.77 8.65 -1.72
N GLU A 271 14.15 7.67 -0.89
CA GLU A 271 15.32 7.79 -0.02
C GLU A 271 16.63 7.34 -0.67
N ASN A 272 17.69 8.14 -0.53
CA ASN A 272 19.02 7.71 -0.92
C ASN A 272 19.62 6.78 0.17
N PRO A 273 20.16 5.60 -0.18
CA PRO A 273 20.76 4.68 0.80
C PRO A 273 21.82 5.33 1.69
N GLN A 274 22.67 6.19 1.12
CA GLN A 274 23.74 6.84 1.88
C GLN A 274 23.16 7.80 2.92
N THR A 275 22.25 8.67 2.51
CA THR A 275 21.59 9.64 3.40
C THR A 275 20.79 8.94 4.49
N LEU A 276 20.15 7.80 4.16
CA LEU A 276 19.43 6.98 5.12
C LEU A 276 20.37 6.43 6.20
N GLU A 277 21.49 5.81 5.84
CA GLU A 277 22.45 5.27 6.81
C GLU A 277 23.10 6.37 7.66
N GLU A 278 23.49 7.50 7.06
CA GLU A 278 24.01 8.65 7.79
C GLU A 278 22.98 9.20 8.80
N SER A 279 21.71 9.31 8.39
CA SER A 279 20.62 9.78 9.26
C SER A 279 20.38 8.83 10.44
N LYS A 280 20.48 7.51 10.24
CA LYS A 280 20.30 6.51 11.31
C LYS A 280 21.35 6.67 12.40
N VAL A 281 22.62 6.83 12.02
CA VAL A 281 23.71 7.05 12.98
C VAL A 281 23.46 8.32 13.77
N LEU A 282 23.10 9.40 13.09
CA LEU A 282 22.93 10.71 13.69
C LEU A 282 21.74 10.79 14.65
N VAL A 283 20.60 10.20 14.28
CA VAL A 283 19.43 10.09 15.17
C VAL A 283 19.74 9.21 16.38
N LYS A 284 20.52 8.14 16.19
CA LYS A 284 20.96 7.26 17.29
C LYS A 284 21.82 8.03 18.29
N ASP A 285 22.79 8.81 17.80
CA ASP A 285 23.67 9.63 18.64
C ASP A 285 22.89 10.70 19.41
N TYR A 286 21.94 11.37 18.74
CA TYR A 286 21.05 12.33 19.38
C TYR A 286 20.22 11.70 20.53
N LEU A 287 19.64 10.51 20.30
CA LEU A 287 18.89 9.78 21.33
C LEU A 287 19.78 9.38 22.52
N TYR A 288 21.02 8.98 22.25
CA TYR A 288 21.98 8.67 23.32
C TYR A 288 22.35 9.90 24.14
N LEU A 289 22.55 11.05 23.52
CA LEU A 289 22.81 12.32 24.22
C LEU A 289 21.62 12.75 25.07
N GLN A 290 20.39 12.63 24.55
CA GLN A 290 19.18 12.92 25.32
C GLN A 290 19.04 12.02 26.55
N ASP A 291 19.20 10.70 26.38
CA ASP A 291 19.16 9.74 27.48
C ASP A 291 20.23 10.07 28.53
N ARG A 292 21.46 10.37 28.09
CA ARG A 292 22.55 10.70 29.01
C ARG A 292 22.32 12.01 29.76
N LEU A 293 21.87 13.06 29.07
CA LEU A 293 21.54 14.35 29.68
C LEU A 293 20.42 14.19 30.73
N SER A 294 19.45 13.29 30.47
CA SER A 294 18.41 12.98 31.45
C SER A 294 18.95 12.32 32.72
N GLN A 295 19.94 11.42 32.59
CA GLN A 295 20.60 10.76 33.73
C GLN A 295 21.45 11.74 34.54
N VAL A 296 22.18 12.65 33.87
CA VAL A 296 22.99 13.69 34.54
C VAL A 296 22.09 14.69 35.28
N ASN A 297 20.94 15.06 34.71
CA ASN A 297 19.99 15.95 35.36
C ASN A 297 19.22 15.28 36.52
N ASN A 298 19.01 13.96 36.47
CA ASN A 298 18.26 13.19 37.46
C ASN A 298 19.03 11.96 37.96
N PRO A 299 20.13 12.13 38.71
CA PRO A 299 21.00 11.03 39.15
C PRO A 299 20.28 10.00 40.06
N SER A 300 19.10 10.33 40.60
CA SER A 300 18.33 9.49 41.52
C SER A 300 17.42 8.45 40.85
N THR A 301 17.32 8.41 39.52
CA THR A 301 16.43 7.47 38.79
C THR A 301 17.13 6.21 38.26
N GLY A 302 18.27 5.85 38.85
CA GLY A 302 18.92 4.54 38.67
C GLY A 302 18.20 3.39 39.40
N VAL A 303 16.86 3.39 39.47
CA VAL A 303 16.11 2.22 39.96
C VAL A 303 15.97 1.24 38.80
N ASN A 304 16.67 0.12 38.93
CA ASN A 304 16.43 -1.12 38.20
C ASN A 304 14.92 -1.42 38.16
N VAL A 305 14.27 -1.16 37.04
CA VAL A 305 13.04 -1.87 36.66
C VAL A 305 13.48 -3.16 35.98
N MET A 306 14.07 -4.05 36.78
CA MET A 306 14.40 -5.41 36.37
C MET A 306 13.77 -6.32 37.44
N GLY A 307 12.72 -7.05 37.05
CA GLY A 307 12.17 -8.14 37.85
C GLY A 307 10.84 -7.86 38.56
N LEU A 308 9.73 -7.90 37.82
CA LEU A 308 8.52 -8.52 38.36
C LEU A 308 8.49 -9.95 37.81
N SER A 309 9.25 -10.82 38.47
CA SER A 309 9.09 -12.27 38.36
C SER A 309 8.50 -12.80 39.66
N ALA A 310 7.75 -13.87 39.49
CA ALA A 310 6.90 -14.56 40.44
C ALA A 310 7.53 -14.88 41.81
N SER A 311 6.71 -14.78 42.85
CA SER A 311 6.77 -15.67 44.02
C SER A 311 5.42 -15.65 44.75
N ASP A 312 4.81 -16.84 44.77
CA ASP A 312 4.11 -17.48 45.88
C ASP A 312 3.03 -16.73 46.66
N LYS A 313 1.77 -17.12 46.41
CA LYS A 313 0.86 -17.51 47.50
C LYS A 313 0.05 -18.75 47.12
N THR A 314 0.59 -19.89 47.51
CA THR A 314 -0.19 -21.10 47.81
C THR A 314 -1.15 -20.81 48.96
N SER A 315 -2.44 -21.12 48.78
CA SER A 315 -3.32 -21.46 49.89
C SER A 315 -4.21 -22.63 49.51
N ASN A 316 -4.01 -23.73 50.25
CA ASN A 316 -4.84 -24.91 50.37
C ASN A 316 -6.34 -24.59 50.47
N LEU A 317 -7.18 -25.40 49.81
CA LEU A 317 -8.46 -25.85 50.38
C LEU A 317 -9.01 -27.06 49.61
N GLY A 318 -9.08 -28.20 50.33
CA GLY A 318 -10.37 -28.84 50.61
C GLY A 318 -11.01 -29.67 49.51
N ASN A 319 -10.79 -30.98 49.62
CA ASN A 319 -11.48 -32.12 49.01
C ASN A 319 -13.03 -32.09 49.21
N SER A 320 -13.83 -32.42 48.17
CA SER A 320 -14.95 -33.40 48.21
C SER A 320 -15.90 -33.35 46.99
N GLY A 321 -16.18 -34.53 46.41
CA GLY A 321 -17.50 -35.00 45.94
C GLY A 321 -18.23 -34.33 44.76
N MET A 322 -18.52 -35.14 43.72
CA MET A 322 -19.46 -34.93 42.59
C MET A 322 -19.10 -33.86 41.54
N GLY A 323 -18.55 -34.29 40.39
CA GLY A 323 -18.42 -33.41 39.23
C GLY A 323 -17.42 -33.88 38.17
N SER A 324 -17.63 -35.05 37.56
CA SER A 324 -16.78 -35.47 36.42
C SER A 324 -16.99 -34.57 35.19
N ASP A 325 -18.21 -34.11 34.96
CA ASP A 325 -18.56 -33.34 33.76
C ASP A 325 -18.29 -31.84 33.95
N TYR A 326 -18.40 -31.35 35.19
CA TYR A 326 -17.99 -29.98 35.57
C TYR A 326 -16.46 -29.84 35.71
N LYS A 327 -15.73 -30.91 36.03
CA LYS A 327 -14.26 -30.92 36.04
C LYS A 327 -13.65 -30.89 34.64
N ALA A 328 -14.29 -31.47 33.63
CA ALA A 328 -13.86 -31.32 32.24
C ALA A 328 -13.95 -29.84 31.81
N LEU A 329 -15.07 -29.18 32.15
CA LEU A 329 -15.33 -27.78 31.83
C LEU A 329 -14.43 -26.80 32.62
N LEU A 330 -14.15 -27.09 33.89
CA LEU A 330 -13.20 -26.32 34.70
C LEU A 330 -11.72 -26.64 34.36
N SER A 331 -11.39 -27.80 33.81
CA SER A 331 -10.03 -28.07 33.29
C SER A 331 -9.73 -27.26 32.01
N LEU A 332 -10.77 -26.96 31.21
CA LEU A 332 -10.72 -26.04 30.06
C LEU A 332 -10.63 -24.57 30.50
N LEU A 333 -11.33 -24.19 31.58
CA LEU A 333 -11.30 -22.83 32.12
C LEU A 333 -10.08 -22.53 33.01
N GLY A 334 -9.48 -23.56 33.62
CA GLY A 334 -8.47 -23.45 34.70
C GLY A 334 -7.00 -23.53 34.29
N GLN A 335 -6.65 -23.74 33.01
CA GLN A 335 -5.24 -23.66 32.60
C GLN A 335 -4.78 -22.20 32.45
N ASN A 336 -4.40 -21.57 33.54
CA ASN A 336 -3.59 -20.35 33.53
C ASN A 336 -2.14 -20.65 33.11
N ASN A 337 -1.93 -21.08 31.85
CA ASN A 337 -0.63 -21.12 31.18
C ASN A 337 -0.81 -20.84 29.67
N GLY A 338 -0.55 -19.60 29.24
CA GLY A 338 -0.08 -19.25 27.89
C GLY A 338 -1.03 -19.30 26.68
N GLY A 339 -2.20 -19.95 26.72
CA GLY A 339 -3.10 -20.01 25.56
C GLY A 339 -3.99 -18.77 25.40
N ASN A 340 -3.92 -18.10 24.23
CA ASN A 340 -4.77 -16.96 23.85
C ASN A 340 -6.24 -17.24 24.19
N GLY A 341 -6.88 -16.34 24.93
CA GLY A 341 -8.27 -16.50 25.41
C GLY A 341 -9.32 -16.63 24.30
N ILE A 342 -8.96 -16.43 23.04
CA ILE A 342 -9.83 -16.65 21.88
C ILE A 342 -9.85 -18.13 21.44
N ASN A 343 -8.72 -18.85 21.55
CA ASN A 343 -8.62 -20.27 21.16
C ASN A 343 -9.42 -21.16 22.13
N ARG A 344 -9.53 -20.76 23.40
CA ARG A 344 -10.42 -21.43 24.36
C ARG A 344 -11.89 -21.26 24.02
N ASP A 345 -12.30 -20.06 23.61
CA ASP A 345 -13.67 -19.78 23.18
C ASP A 345 -14.01 -20.62 21.95
N PHE A 346 -13.09 -20.72 20.97
CA PHE A 346 -13.24 -21.60 19.80
C PHE A 346 -13.44 -23.07 20.20
N SER A 347 -12.51 -23.65 20.98
CA SER A 347 -12.59 -25.06 21.40
C SER A 347 -13.86 -25.38 22.19
N SER A 348 -14.31 -24.44 23.02
CA SER A 348 -15.53 -24.60 23.83
C SER A 348 -16.80 -24.59 22.96
N LEU A 349 -16.91 -23.61 22.06
CA LEU A 349 -18.05 -23.50 21.14
C LEU A 349 -18.08 -24.64 20.11
N GLU A 350 -16.92 -25.12 19.66
CA GLU A 350 -16.84 -26.28 18.76
C GLU A 350 -17.35 -27.56 19.44
N SER A 351 -16.95 -27.79 20.69
CA SER A 351 -17.42 -28.92 21.49
C SER A 351 -18.94 -28.88 21.71
N LEU A 352 -19.50 -27.69 21.96
CA LEU A 352 -20.94 -27.47 22.08
C LEU A 352 -21.66 -27.68 20.74
N ALA A 353 -21.09 -27.20 19.63
CA ALA A 353 -21.65 -27.43 18.31
C ALA A 353 -21.73 -28.94 17.99
N PHE A 354 -20.69 -29.72 18.32
CA PHE A 354 -20.71 -31.17 18.16
C PHE A 354 -21.71 -31.87 19.07
N SER A 355 -21.83 -31.45 20.34
CA SER A 355 -22.81 -32.05 21.27
C SER A 355 -24.26 -31.81 20.83
N HIS A 356 -24.52 -30.69 20.15
CA HIS A 356 -25.80 -30.37 19.53
C HIS A 356 -25.96 -30.97 18.12
N ASN A 357 -25.01 -31.79 17.66
CA ASN A 357 -24.97 -32.38 16.31
C ASN A 357 -25.00 -31.34 15.17
N ASN A 358 -24.50 -30.13 15.43
CA ASN A 358 -24.41 -29.03 14.48
C ASN A 358 -23.04 -29.00 13.78
N LYS A 359 -22.87 -29.89 12.81
CA LYS A 359 -21.60 -30.07 12.10
C LYS A 359 -21.19 -28.86 11.25
N ASP A 360 -22.18 -28.12 10.74
CA ASP A 360 -21.93 -26.94 9.90
C ASP A 360 -21.35 -25.78 10.73
N LEU A 361 -21.92 -25.53 11.92
CA LEU A 361 -21.38 -24.53 12.85
C LEU A 361 -20.00 -24.93 13.37
N ALA A 362 -19.79 -26.20 13.72
CA ALA A 362 -18.47 -26.71 14.12
C ALA A 362 -17.43 -26.49 13.01
N SER A 363 -17.77 -26.80 11.75
CA SER A 363 -16.88 -26.56 10.60
C SER A 363 -16.59 -25.06 10.39
N LEU A 364 -17.58 -24.20 10.61
CA LEU A 364 -17.40 -22.75 10.50
C LEU A 364 -16.49 -22.20 11.60
N LEU A 365 -16.63 -22.70 12.84
CA LEU A 365 -15.74 -22.36 13.96
C LEU A 365 -14.29 -22.74 13.66
N GLN A 366 -14.03 -23.99 13.24
CA GLN A 366 -12.69 -24.46 12.86
C GLN A 366 -12.06 -23.62 11.73
N LYS A 367 -12.85 -23.26 10.71
CA LYS A 367 -12.38 -22.39 9.61
C LYS A 367 -12.04 -20.99 10.11
N THR A 368 -12.85 -20.44 11.01
CA THR A 368 -12.63 -19.11 11.59
C THR A 368 -11.40 -19.11 12.48
N GLU A 369 -11.22 -20.13 13.31
CA GLU A 369 -10.02 -20.32 14.14
C GLU A 369 -8.76 -20.45 13.28
N SER A 370 -8.81 -21.25 12.22
CA SER A 370 -7.70 -21.40 11.29
C SER A 370 -7.32 -20.07 10.62
N ALA A 371 -8.33 -19.28 10.20
CA ALA A 371 -8.10 -17.95 9.63
C ALA A 371 -7.47 -16.99 10.64
N TYR A 372 -7.95 -16.99 11.88
CA TYR A 372 -7.39 -16.22 12.99
C TYR A 372 -5.92 -16.59 13.25
N ASN A 373 -5.62 -17.88 13.44
CA ASN A 373 -4.26 -18.36 13.72
C ASN A 373 -3.29 -18.08 12.57
N ASN A 374 -3.73 -18.23 11.31
CA ASN A 374 -2.93 -17.89 10.14
C ASN A 374 -2.54 -16.41 10.10
N LEU A 375 -3.45 -15.54 10.56
CA LEU A 375 -3.25 -14.09 10.59
C LEU A 375 -2.31 -13.68 11.75
N GLU A 376 -2.46 -14.32 12.92
CA GLU A 376 -1.55 -14.15 14.05
C GLU A 376 -0.11 -14.58 13.70
N ASN A 377 0.04 -15.69 12.97
CA ASN A 377 1.34 -16.18 12.51
C ASN A 377 2.02 -15.22 11.52
N VAL A 378 1.26 -14.55 10.64
CA VAL A 378 1.81 -13.52 9.73
C VAL A 378 2.36 -12.35 10.53
N ASN A 379 1.65 -11.91 11.57
CA ASN A 379 2.11 -10.80 12.41
C ASN A 379 3.39 -11.16 13.17
N SER A 380 3.51 -12.42 13.59
CA SER A 380 4.73 -12.95 14.20
C SER A 380 5.88 -13.08 13.19
N ALA A 381 5.62 -13.55 11.97
CA ALA A 381 6.64 -13.76 10.94
C ALA A 381 7.11 -12.48 10.24
N SER A 382 6.25 -11.46 10.07
CA SER A 382 6.65 -10.15 9.57
C SER A 382 7.63 -9.44 10.52
N SER A 383 7.60 -9.76 11.83
CA SER A 383 8.62 -9.31 12.78
C SER A 383 10.01 -9.94 12.53
N VAL A 384 10.06 -11.08 11.83
CA VAL A 384 11.29 -11.82 11.51
C VAL A 384 11.85 -11.43 10.13
N LEU A 385 10.99 -11.16 9.13
CA LEU A 385 11.47 -10.71 7.81
C LEU A 385 12.02 -9.28 7.79
N THR A 386 11.66 -8.46 8.78
CA THR A 386 12.32 -7.17 9.03
C THR A 386 13.64 -7.29 9.81
N GLN A 387 14.03 -8.50 10.26
CA GLN A 387 15.32 -8.73 10.94
C GLN A 387 16.49 -9.06 10.01
N THR A 388 16.31 -9.16 8.70
CA THR A 388 17.45 -9.37 7.78
C THR A 388 18.21 -8.09 7.43
N THR A 389 17.73 -6.93 7.87
CA THR A 389 18.60 -5.83 8.26
C THR A 389 18.50 -5.72 9.78
N SER A 390 19.45 -6.30 10.49
CA SER A 390 19.60 -6.21 11.94
C SER A 390 19.75 -4.75 12.38
N ALA A 391 18.66 -3.98 12.39
CA ALA A 391 18.53 -2.85 13.29
C ALA A 391 18.50 -3.46 14.68
N SER A 392 19.65 -3.37 15.36
CA SER A 392 19.78 -3.78 16.75
C SER A 392 18.54 -3.33 17.50
N SER A 393 17.84 -4.29 18.12
CA SER A 393 17.00 -4.05 19.29
C SER A 393 17.54 -2.84 20.03
N GLY A 394 16.71 -1.81 20.20
CA GLY A 394 17.09 -0.48 20.70
C GLY A 394 18.24 -0.61 21.67
N SER A 395 19.36 0.02 21.31
CA SER A 395 20.63 -0.07 22.01
C SER A 395 20.41 -0.19 23.51
N SER A 396 20.83 -1.33 24.07
CA SER A 396 20.91 -1.49 25.51
C SER A 396 21.52 -0.22 26.09
N ARG A 397 20.94 0.32 27.16
CA ARG A 397 21.48 1.48 27.89
C ARG A 397 22.95 1.29 28.29
N SER A 398 23.43 0.04 28.30
CA SER A 398 24.84 -0.31 28.52
C SER A 398 25.82 0.19 27.46
N ASP A 399 25.36 0.47 26.23
CA ASP A 399 26.22 0.73 25.07
C ASP A 399 26.21 2.20 24.62
N ASN A 400 25.73 3.11 25.48
CA ASN A 400 25.73 4.54 25.19
C ASN A 400 27.18 5.09 25.18
N PRO A 401 27.72 5.55 24.03
CA PRO A 401 29.11 6.00 23.92
C PRO A 401 29.39 7.28 24.74
N TYR A 402 28.35 7.99 25.17
CA TYR A 402 28.43 9.20 25.98
C TYR A 402 28.27 8.93 27.49
N ALA A 403 28.19 7.66 27.92
CA ALA A 403 28.00 7.29 29.32
C ALA A 403 29.07 7.86 30.28
N SER A 404 30.28 8.10 29.79
CA SER A 404 31.40 8.67 30.57
C SER A 404 31.35 10.20 30.73
N ILE A 405 30.50 10.90 29.97
CA ILE A 405 30.38 12.36 30.04
C ILE A 405 29.43 12.71 31.19
N ASN A 406 29.93 13.49 32.16
CA ASN A 406 29.14 14.01 33.29
C ASN A 406 28.95 15.53 33.23
N ASP A 407 29.67 16.22 32.34
CA ASP A 407 29.53 17.66 32.15
C ASP A 407 28.25 17.96 31.36
N LYS A 408 27.31 18.61 32.03
CA LYS A 408 26.03 19.03 31.45
C LYS A 408 26.22 19.99 30.27
N ALA A 409 27.13 20.96 30.38
CA ALA A 409 27.34 21.94 29.32
C ALA A 409 27.91 21.28 28.06
N GLN A 410 28.83 20.32 28.23
CA GLN A 410 29.37 19.54 27.14
C GLN A 410 28.31 18.67 26.43
N LEU A 411 27.37 18.09 27.19
CA LEU A 411 26.26 17.31 26.64
C LEU A 411 25.27 18.20 25.87
N GLU A 412 24.93 19.36 26.41
CA GLU A 412 24.04 20.34 25.76
C GLU A 412 24.66 20.91 24.47
N GLU A 413 25.96 21.19 24.46
CA GLU A 413 26.68 21.63 23.26
C GLU A 413 26.66 20.57 22.16
N LYS A 414 26.97 19.31 22.51
CA LYS A 414 26.90 18.18 21.57
C LYS A 414 25.50 17.97 21.02
N LEU A 415 24.48 18.05 21.88
CA LEU A 415 23.09 17.90 21.48
C LEU A 415 22.68 19.00 20.48
N LYS A 416 23.12 20.24 20.69
CA LYS A 416 22.89 21.34 19.75
C LYS A 416 23.65 21.16 18.42
N GLN A 417 24.87 20.62 18.46
CA GLN A 417 25.62 20.25 17.25
C GLN A 417 24.88 19.19 16.45
N ASP A 418 24.40 18.14 17.12
CA ASP A 418 23.60 17.07 16.51
C ASP A 418 22.29 17.64 15.95
N GLU A 419 21.57 18.52 16.64
CA GLU A 419 20.36 19.18 16.09
C GLU A 419 20.65 19.98 14.81
N THR A 420 21.79 20.67 14.77
CA THR A 420 22.22 21.41 13.58
C THR A 420 22.54 20.47 12.42
N GLN A 421 23.19 19.34 12.71
CA GLN A 421 23.47 18.32 11.72
C GLN A 421 22.21 17.56 11.28
N ILE A 422 21.26 17.28 12.19
CA ILE A 422 19.92 16.75 11.88
C ILE A 422 19.24 17.68 10.88
N ASN A 423 19.18 18.98 11.17
CA ASN A 423 18.48 19.91 10.29
C ASN A 423 19.13 19.99 8.91
N SER A 424 20.46 20.15 8.84
CA SER A 424 21.17 20.23 7.56
C SER A 424 21.17 18.92 6.75
N LEU A 425 21.27 17.76 7.40
CA LEU A 425 21.30 16.46 6.73
C LEU A 425 19.90 15.90 6.50
N ILE A 426 19.10 15.77 7.55
CA ILE A 426 17.79 15.11 7.48
C ILE A 426 16.78 16.02 6.81
N VAL A 427 16.77 17.33 7.11
CA VAL A 427 15.77 18.23 6.51
C VAL A 427 16.24 18.69 5.13
N ASP A 428 17.36 19.41 5.05
CA ASP A 428 17.74 20.07 3.80
C ASP A 428 18.20 19.10 2.70
N ARG A 429 19.09 18.16 3.03
CA ARG A 429 19.60 17.21 2.04
C ARG A 429 18.51 16.23 1.57
N ARG A 430 17.68 15.67 2.47
CA ARG A 430 16.56 14.80 2.04
C ARG A 430 15.55 15.56 1.18
N ASN A 431 15.27 16.84 1.48
CA ASN A 431 14.41 17.67 0.64
C ASN A 431 14.96 17.81 -0.78
N LYS A 432 16.25 18.15 -0.89
CA LYS A 432 16.94 18.30 -2.18
C LYS A 432 16.96 16.99 -2.97
N GLU A 433 17.35 15.89 -2.33
CA GLU A 433 17.43 14.58 -2.97
C GLU A 433 16.05 14.07 -3.40
N THR A 434 15.04 14.21 -2.54
CA THR A 434 13.66 13.83 -2.86
C THR A 434 13.11 14.64 -4.03
N ALA A 435 13.33 15.95 -4.05
CA ALA A 435 12.89 16.81 -5.14
C ALA A 435 13.57 16.43 -6.47
N GLN A 436 14.87 16.14 -6.44
CA GLN A 436 15.63 15.69 -7.61
C GLN A 436 15.13 14.33 -8.11
N ASN A 437 14.97 13.35 -7.21
CA ASN A 437 14.43 12.03 -7.51
C ASN A 437 13.02 12.13 -8.15
N MET A 438 12.16 13.01 -7.61
CA MET A 438 10.83 13.25 -8.15
C MET A 438 10.88 13.80 -9.58
N ALA A 439 11.72 14.81 -9.83
CA ALA A 439 11.88 15.41 -11.15
C ALA A 439 12.42 14.40 -12.18
N ASP A 440 13.43 13.61 -11.78
CA ASP A 440 14.06 12.62 -12.64
C ASP A 440 13.06 11.52 -13.04
N VAL A 441 12.27 11.00 -12.09
CA VAL A 441 11.27 9.96 -12.38
C VAL A 441 10.12 10.49 -13.24
N LEU A 442 9.58 11.68 -12.95
CA LEU A 442 8.54 12.29 -13.79
C LEU A 442 9.00 12.45 -15.25
N LYS A 443 10.25 12.89 -15.43
CA LYS A 443 10.87 13.03 -16.75
C LYS A 443 11.08 11.68 -17.45
N GLN A 444 11.61 10.69 -16.73
CA GLN A 444 11.89 9.36 -17.26
C GLN A 444 10.60 8.64 -17.68
N GLU A 445 9.58 8.65 -16.82
CA GLU A 445 8.29 7.99 -17.04
C GLU A 445 7.34 8.84 -17.90
N LYS A 446 7.75 10.06 -18.28
CA LYS A 446 6.98 11.02 -19.06
C LYS A 446 5.61 11.32 -18.45
N LYS A 447 5.57 11.44 -17.13
CA LYS A 447 4.35 11.69 -16.37
C LYS A 447 4.16 13.20 -16.18
N PRO A 448 2.98 13.75 -16.56
CA PRO A 448 2.71 15.17 -16.38
C PRO A 448 2.38 15.52 -14.92
N ILE A 449 1.93 14.53 -14.13
CA ILE A 449 1.54 14.67 -12.74
C ILE A 449 2.12 13.51 -11.92
N GLY A 450 2.62 13.78 -10.72
CA GLY A 450 2.98 12.77 -9.74
C GLY A 450 2.52 13.16 -8.35
N ILE A 451 2.28 12.16 -7.51
CA ILE A 451 1.97 12.36 -6.10
C ILE A 451 3.25 12.12 -5.29
N LEU A 452 3.54 13.01 -4.34
CA LEU A 452 4.61 12.85 -3.37
C LEU A 452 3.99 12.78 -1.96
N GLN A 453 4.19 11.67 -1.26
CA GLN A 453 3.86 11.55 0.16
C GLN A 453 5.16 11.64 0.97
N PHE A 454 5.30 12.69 1.79
CA PHE A 454 6.55 12.95 2.52
C PHE A 454 6.28 13.67 3.84
N GLY A 455 7.12 13.45 4.86
CA GLY A 455 6.92 13.90 6.24
C GLY A 455 6.50 15.37 6.39
N ALA A 456 5.53 15.63 7.26
CA ALA A 456 4.96 16.96 7.49
C ALA A 456 5.95 18.03 8.03
N GLY A 457 7.16 17.64 8.46
CA GLY A 457 8.21 18.57 8.87
C GLY A 457 8.99 19.20 7.70
N HIS A 458 8.72 18.78 6.46
CA HIS A 458 9.54 19.13 5.30
C HIS A 458 8.86 20.13 4.36
N GLU A 459 7.64 20.56 4.65
CA GLU A 459 6.74 21.15 3.65
C GLU A 459 7.34 22.36 2.92
N GLU A 460 7.78 23.38 3.66
CA GLU A 460 8.31 24.61 3.07
C GLU A 460 9.61 24.36 2.28
N GLY A 461 10.55 23.63 2.89
CA GLY A 461 11.84 23.32 2.29
C GLY A 461 11.69 22.46 1.03
N LEU A 462 10.82 21.46 1.06
CA LEU A 462 10.58 20.56 -0.04
C LEU A 462 9.85 21.25 -1.21
N VAL A 463 8.84 22.09 -0.94
CA VAL A 463 8.18 22.91 -1.98
C VAL A 463 9.21 23.80 -2.68
N LYS A 464 10.12 24.42 -1.92
CA LYS A 464 11.19 25.24 -2.48
C LYS A 464 12.13 24.43 -3.38
N GLU A 465 12.56 23.25 -2.95
CA GLU A 465 13.43 22.38 -3.76
C GLU A 465 12.71 21.83 -5.00
N LEU A 466 11.44 21.45 -4.91
CA LEU A 466 10.62 21.02 -6.05
C LEU A 466 10.48 22.13 -7.09
N ASN A 467 10.20 23.36 -6.65
CA ASN A 467 10.11 24.52 -7.55
C ASN A 467 11.45 24.81 -8.25
N LYS A 468 12.59 24.63 -7.57
CA LYS A 468 13.93 24.75 -8.19
C LYS A 468 14.16 23.72 -9.29
N GLN A 469 13.56 22.52 -9.18
CA GLN A 469 13.57 21.52 -10.24
C GLN A 469 12.60 21.83 -11.40
N GLY A 470 11.91 22.98 -11.36
CA GLY A 470 10.96 23.37 -12.40
C GLY A 470 9.61 22.67 -12.30
N LEU A 471 9.23 22.17 -11.13
CA LEU A 471 7.95 21.52 -10.89
C LEU A 471 6.98 22.51 -10.24
N SER A 472 5.71 22.50 -10.66
CA SER A 472 4.65 23.19 -9.89
C SER A 472 4.14 22.26 -8.80
N VAL A 473 3.76 22.80 -7.64
CA VAL A 473 3.35 21.99 -6.48
C VAL A 473 1.93 22.35 -6.05
N ILE A 474 1.11 21.34 -5.81
CA ILE A 474 -0.19 21.44 -5.13
C ILE A 474 -0.05 20.71 -3.81
N VAL A 475 -0.13 21.45 -2.70
CA VAL A 475 -0.08 20.86 -1.35
C VAL A 475 -1.49 20.58 -0.88
N ILE A 476 -1.78 19.32 -0.57
CA ILE A 476 -3.07 18.88 -0.02
C ILE A 476 -2.85 18.40 1.40
N THR A 477 -3.29 19.18 2.38
CA THR A 477 -3.15 18.85 3.80
C THR A 477 -4.45 18.22 4.32
N PRO A 478 -4.42 16.98 4.85
CA PRO A 478 -5.59 16.33 5.43
C PRO A 478 -6.19 17.10 6.62
N ASN A 479 -7.44 16.84 6.98
CA ASN A 479 -8.10 17.49 8.12
C ASN A 479 -7.35 17.28 9.45
N GLU A 480 -6.92 16.04 9.72
CA GLU A 480 -6.20 15.68 10.94
C GLU A 480 -4.86 16.42 11.05
N ALA A 481 -4.16 16.57 9.92
CA ALA A 481 -2.91 17.30 9.83
C ALA A 481 -3.08 18.79 10.20
N VAL A 482 -4.13 19.43 9.65
CA VAL A 482 -4.47 20.82 9.99
C VAL A 482 -4.87 20.96 11.47
N ALA A 483 -5.59 19.98 12.01
CA ALA A 483 -6.00 20.01 13.42
C ALA A 483 -4.78 19.98 14.36
N ARG A 484 -3.78 19.14 14.06
CA ARG A 484 -2.53 19.08 14.85
C ARG A 484 -1.74 20.37 14.83
N ALA A 485 -1.61 21.00 13.67
CA ALA A 485 -0.84 22.24 13.51
C ALA A 485 -1.42 23.42 14.33
N LYS A 486 -2.67 23.34 14.80
CA LYS A 486 -3.28 24.34 15.69
C LYS A 486 -3.03 24.08 17.17
N VAL A 487 -2.59 22.88 17.53
CA VAL A 487 -2.39 22.46 18.92
C VAL A 487 -0.91 22.54 19.33
N SER A 488 -0.01 22.43 18.36
CA SER A 488 1.41 22.80 18.47
C SER A 488 1.59 24.31 18.41
#